data_AF-A0A951PRB0-F1
#
_entry.id   AF-A0A951PRB0-F1
#
_cell.length_a   1.000
_cell.length_b   1.000
_cell.length_c   1.000
_cell.angle_alpha   90.00
_cell.angle_beta   90.00
_cell.angle_gamma   90.00
#
_symmetry.space_group_name_H-M   'P 1'
#
loop_
_entity.id
_entity.type
_entity.pdbx_description
1 polymer ?
#
loop_
_entity_poly.entity_id
_entity_poly.type
_entity_poly.pdbx_seq_one_letter_code
_entity_poly.pdbx_strand_id
1 'polypeptide(L)' 'MADKIKKGSLVRAIREKLEGSLEEQASDSRFPPYIFETKGEVVDTRGDYALIKFGQVPTPNVWLRMDQIEAVGTAAASDA' A
#
# COMPACT_ATOMS: atom_id res chain seq x y z
N MET A 1 -16.79 9.55 2.15
CA MET A 1 -15.78 10.35 2.89
C MET A 1 -14.53 9.48 2.91
N ALA A 2 -13.67 9.61 1.91
CA ALA A 2 -12.51 8.75 1.77
C ALA A 2 -11.51 9.15 2.85
N ASP A 3 -11.22 8.24 3.77
CA ASP A 3 -10.16 8.43 4.76
C ASP A 3 -8.87 8.77 4.03
N LYS A 4 -8.38 9.98 4.26
CA LYS A 4 -7.14 10.46 3.66
C LYS A 4 -6.02 9.54 4.16
N ILE A 5 -5.46 8.72 3.26
CA ILE A 5 -4.34 7.82 3.55
C ILE A 5 -3.21 8.67 4.16
N LYS A 6 -2.76 8.27 5.35
CA LYS A 6 -1.73 8.98 6.12
C LYS A 6 -0.81 7.96 6.78
N LYS A 7 0.28 8.44 7.39
CA LYS A 7 1.15 7.59 8.21
C LYS A 7 0.34 6.82 9.27
N GLY A 8 0.58 5.52 9.36
CA GLY A 8 -0.14 4.57 10.21
C GLY A 8 -1.41 3.98 9.58
N SER A 9 -1.84 4.45 8.39
CA SER A 9 -2.96 3.82 7.68
C SER A 9 -2.58 2.41 7.22
N LEU A 10 -3.54 1.49 7.31
CA LEU A 10 -3.43 0.16 6.74
C LEU A 10 -3.93 0.19 5.30
N VAL A 11 -3.13 -0.34 4.39
CA VAL A 11 -3.36 -0.28 2.95
C VAL A 11 -3.06 -1.60 2.26
N ARG A 12 -3.57 -1.75 1.04
CA ARG A 12 -3.17 -2.78 0.07
C ARG A 12 -2.98 -2.12 -1.30
N ALA A 13 -2.17 -2.73 -2.16
CA ALA A 13 -2.02 -2.27 -3.52
C ALA A 13 -3.25 -2.65 -4.38
N ILE A 14 -3.54 -1.81 -5.38
CA ILE A 14 -4.58 -2.02 -6.39
C ILE A 14 -3.89 -2.51 -7.66
N ARG A 15 -4.19 -3.75 -8.08
CA ARG A 15 -3.51 -4.41 -9.21
C ARG A 15 -3.63 -3.61 -10.50
N GLU A 16 -4.84 -3.15 -10.80
CA GLU A 16 -5.19 -2.43 -12.03
C GLU A 16 -4.49 -1.06 -12.15
N LYS A 17 -3.93 -0.55 -11.05
CA LYS A 17 -3.21 0.73 -11.01
C LYS A 17 -1.69 0.56 -11.08
N LEU A 18 -1.18 -0.65 -10.86
CA LEU A 18 0.22 -0.99 -11.03
C LEU A 18 0.53 -1.43 -12.45
N GLU A 19 -0.40 -2.08 -13.14
CA GLU A 19 -0.21 -2.47 -14.55
C GLU A 19 0.00 -1.24 -15.45
N GLY A 20 1.07 -1.25 -16.25
CA GLY A 20 1.52 -0.15 -17.11
C GLY A 20 2.17 1.03 -16.38
N SER A 21 2.38 0.94 -15.06
CA SER A 21 2.93 2.03 -14.26
C SER A 21 4.47 2.13 -14.34
N LEU A 22 5.02 3.24 -13.83
CA LEU A 22 6.47 3.38 -13.66
C LEU A 22 7.01 2.39 -12.63
N GLU A 23 6.21 2.10 -11.60
CA GLU A 23 6.53 1.16 -10.53
C GLU A 23 6.61 -0.29 -11.05
N GLU A 24 5.82 -0.64 -12.08
CA GLU A 24 5.96 -1.91 -12.79
C GLU A 24 7.25 -1.96 -13.60
N GLN A 25 7.59 -0.89 -14.34
CA GLN A 25 8.84 -0.84 -15.11
C GLN A 25 10.08 -0.89 -14.23
N ALA A 26 9.99 -0.42 -12.98
CA ALA A 26 11.05 -0.51 -12.00
C ALA A 26 11.17 -1.89 -11.32
N SER A 27 10.18 -2.77 -11.52
CA SER A 27 10.04 -4.06 -10.84
C SER A 27 9.96 -5.24 -11.84
N ASP A 28 9.82 -6.47 -11.35
CA ASP A 28 9.33 -7.60 -12.19
C ASP A 28 7.83 -7.40 -12.42
N SER A 29 7.35 -7.62 -13.64
CA SER A 29 5.93 -7.48 -14.00
C SER A 29 5.03 -8.46 -13.22
N ARG A 30 5.58 -9.55 -12.70
CA ARG A 30 4.88 -10.47 -11.82
C ARG A 30 4.99 -10.00 -10.37
N PHE A 31 4.13 -9.06 -10.01
CA PHE A 31 4.03 -8.60 -8.64
C PHE A 31 3.71 -9.74 -7.66
N PRO A 32 4.41 -9.83 -6.52
CA PRO A 32 4.17 -10.88 -5.54
C PRO A 32 2.81 -10.69 -4.86
N PRO A 33 2.07 -11.77 -4.56
CA PRO A 33 0.67 -11.69 -4.10
C PRO A 33 0.49 -10.92 -2.78
N TYR A 34 1.50 -10.92 -1.91
CA TYR A 34 1.42 -10.32 -0.57
C TYR A 34 1.08 -8.82 -0.60
N ILE A 35 1.45 -8.06 -1.64
CA ILE A 35 1.15 -6.63 -1.71
C ILE A 35 -0.34 -6.34 -1.94
N PHE A 36 -1.07 -7.31 -2.47
CA PHE A 36 -2.51 -7.24 -2.76
C PHE A 36 -3.34 -7.90 -1.67
N GLU A 37 -2.84 -9.03 -1.13
CA GLU A 37 -3.60 -9.90 -0.23
C GLU A 37 -3.42 -9.55 1.24
N THR A 38 -2.34 -8.83 1.60
CA THR A 38 -2.04 -8.51 2.99
C THR A 38 -2.05 -7.03 3.31
N LYS A 39 -2.18 -6.74 4.60
CA LYS A 39 -2.17 -5.38 5.13
C LYS A 39 -0.72 -4.87 5.15
N GLY A 40 -0.46 -3.81 4.40
CA GLY A 40 0.72 -2.96 4.55
C GLY A 40 0.42 -1.78 5.47
N GLU A 41 1.45 -1.28 6.15
CA GLU A 41 1.37 -0.05 6.96
C GLU A 41 2.09 1.09 6.23
N VAL A 42 1.45 2.25 6.12
CA VAL A 42 2.11 3.47 5.63
C VAL A 42 3.05 4.01 6.70
N VAL A 43 4.35 3.98 6.45
CA VAL A 43 5.37 4.43 7.41
C VAL A 43 5.87 5.85 7.15
N ASP A 44 5.80 6.32 5.90
CA ASP A 44 6.15 7.68 5.48
C ASP A 44 5.30 8.11 4.26
N THR A 45 5.16 9.42 4.05
CA THR A 45 4.45 9.99 2.91
C THR A 45 5.23 11.18 2.35
N ARG A 46 5.44 11.21 1.03
CA ARG A 46 6.16 12.29 0.33
C ARG A 46 5.45 12.66 -0.95
N GLY A 47 4.84 13.84 -1.00
CA GLY A 47 4.02 14.26 -2.14
C GLY A 47 2.92 13.24 -2.40
N ASP A 48 2.88 12.71 -3.62
CA ASP A 48 1.89 11.72 -4.07
C ASP A 48 2.31 10.26 -3.83
N TYR A 49 3.36 10.03 -3.04
CA TYR A 49 3.88 8.69 -2.74
C TYR A 49 3.79 8.34 -1.26
N ALA A 50 3.56 7.07 -0.98
CA ALA A 50 3.58 6.47 0.34
C ALA A 50 4.66 5.39 0.42
N LEU A 51 5.42 5.39 1.50
CA LEU A 51 6.32 4.28 1.84
C LEU A 51 5.55 3.26 2.67
N ILE A 52 5.48 2.03 2.18
CA ILE A 52 4.65 0.98 2.76
C ILE A 52 5.53 -0.16 3.24
N LYS A 53 5.27 -0.59 4.47
CA LYS A 53 5.85 -1.80 5.06
C LYS A 53 4.84 -2.93 4.99
N PHE A 54 5.14 -3.96 4.19
CA PHE A 54 4.35 -5.19 4.15
C PHE A 54 4.88 -6.18 5.18
N GLY A 55 4.21 -6.32 6.31
CA GLY A 55 4.73 -7.03 7.48
C GLY A 55 4.68 -8.56 7.42
N GLN A 56 4.00 -9.15 6.45
CA GLN A 56 3.89 -10.61 6.35
C GLN A 56 5.20 -11.27 5.92
N VAL A 57 5.98 -10.59 5.08
CA VAL A 57 7.26 -11.07 4.55
C VAL A 57 8.37 -10.10 4.96
N PRO A 58 9.59 -10.58 5.25
CA PRO A 58 10.70 -9.71 5.66
C PRO A 58 11.35 -9.02 4.44
N THR A 59 10.55 -8.25 3.70
CA THR A 59 11.01 -7.50 2.52
C THR A 59 11.26 -6.03 2.86
N PRO A 60 12.12 -5.33 2.08
CA PRO A 60 12.23 -3.88 2.17
C PRO A 60 10.87 -3.18 1.98
N ASN A 61 10.78 -1.97 2.53
CA ASN A 61 9.60 -1.12 2.32
C ASN A 61 9.56 -0.66 0.86
N VAL A 62 8.34 -0.45 0.34
CA VAL A 62 8.11 -0.10 -1.06
C VAL A 62 7.45 1.27 -1.16
N TRP A 63 7.94 2.11 -2.07
CA TRP A 63 7.27 3.36 -2.44
C TRP A 63 6.24 3.07 -3.52
N LEU A 64 4.98 3.40 -3.25
CA LEU A 64 3.89 3.34 -4.20
C LEU A 64 3.18 4.68 -4.25
N ARG A 65 2.54 4.99 -5.38
CA ARG A 65 1.71 6.19 -5.46
C ARG A 65 0.42 6.05 -4.66
N MET A 66 -0.09 7.16 -4.17
CA MET A 66 -1.33 7.22 -3.40
C MET A 66 -2.55 6.72 -4.18
N ASP A 67 -2.55 6.82 -5.51
CA ASP A 67 -3.62 6.31 -6.38
C ASP A 67 -3.53 4.80 -6.66
N GLN A 68 -2.39 4.17 -6.32
CA GLN A 68 -2.14 2.74 -6.50
C GLN A 68 -2.50 1.92 -5.26
N ILE A 69 -2.97 2.57 -4.20
CA ILE A 69 -3.24 1.94 -2.92
C ILE A 69 -4.63 2.29 -2.42
N GLU A 70 -5.24 1.37 -1.71
CA GLU A 70 -6.53 1.59 -1.06
C GLU A 70 -6.42 1.27 0.44
N ALA A 71 -7.20 2.01 1.24
CA ALA A 71 -7.31 1.76 2.66
C ALA A 71 -7.98 0.41 2.89
N VAL A 72 -7.33 -0.46 3.66
CA VAL A 72 -7.98 -1.66 4.18
C VAL A 72 -8.73 -1.20 5.42
N GLY A 73 -10.07 -1.21 5.33
CA GLY A 73 -11.01 -0.59 6.26
C GLY A 73 -10.53 -0.51 7.71
N THR A 74 -10.80 0.65 8.33
CA THR A 74 -10.43 0.99 9.71
C THR A 74 -10.56 -0.23 10.60
N ALA A 75 -9.51 -0.55 11.37
CA ALA A 75 -9.69 -1.36 12.55
C ALA A 75 -10.95 -0.85 13.26
N ALA A 76 -11.92 -1.73 13.45
CA ALA A 76 -13.11 -1.43 14.23
C ALA A 76 -12.66 -0.63 15.45
N ALA A 77 -13.33 0.49 15.67
CA ALA A 77 -13.27 1.17 16.95
C ALA A 77 -13.28 0.09 18.04
N SER A 78 -12.26 0.11 18.87
CA SER A 78 -12.33 -0.49 20.19
C SER A 78 -13.52 0.16 20.90
N ASP A 79 -14.68 -0.48 20.77
CA ASP A 79 -15.89 -0.20 21.52
C ASP A 79 -16.25 -1.50 22.24
N ALA A 80 -15.59 -1.66 23.39
CA ALA A 80 -15.93 -2.54 24.51
C ALA A 80 -15.07 -2.14 25.72
#